data_AF-A0A9D7M256-F1
#
_entry.id   AF-A0A9D7M256-F1
#
_cell.length_a   1.000
_cell.length_b   1.000
_cell.length_c   1.000
_cell.angle_alpha   90.00
_cell.angle_beta   90.00
_cell.angle_gamma   90.00
#
_symmetry.space_group_name_H-M   'P 1'
#
loop_
_entity.id
_entity.type
_entity.pdbx_description
1 polymer ?
#
loop_
_entity_poly.entity_id
_entity_poly.type
_entity_poly.pdbx_seq_one_letter_code
_entity_poly.pdbx_strand_id
1 'polypeptide(L)' 'MIRILFMLLWLPLLSGFNKSLTSGPVVFKTTKGSVSLVSDAPLEVIKAASKELRGVIDTSNHTFAFTVAIVSFKRI' A
#
# COMPACT_ATOMS: atom_id res chain seq x y z
N MET A 1 46.19 35.52 -4.26
CA MET A 1 45.41 34.50 -5.02
C MET A 1 45.26 33.15 -4.31
N ILE A 2 45.97 32.86 -3.21
CA ILE A 2 45.91 31.55 -2.52
C ILE A 2 44.66 31.33 -1.63
N ARG A 3 44.01 32.41 -1.15
CA ARG A 3 42.84 32.35 -0.25
C ARG A 3 41.55 31.86 -0.94
N ILE A 4 41.38 32.17 -2.22
CA ILE A 4 40.21 31.76 -3.03
C ILE A 4 40.29 30.27 -3.38
N LEU A 5 41.51 29.75 -3.56
CA LEU A 5 41.78 28.34 -3.87
C LEU A 5 41.44 27.41 -2.69
N PHE A 6 41.64 27.86 -1.45
CA PHE A 6 41.24 27.13 -0.24
C PHE A 6 39.71 27.10 -0.04
N MET A 7 39.00 28.14 -0.48
CA MET A 7 37.54 28.25 -0.35
C MET A 7 36.80 27.31 -1.31
N LEU A 8 37.37 27.05 -2.50
CA LEU A 8 36.87 26.06 -3.47
C LEU A 8 37.10 24.61 -3.02
N LEU A 9 38.13 24.36 -2.20
CA LEU A 9 38.46 23.02 -1.69
C LEU A 9 37.53 22.56 -0.54
N TRP A 10 36.79 23.48 0.09
CA TRP A 10 35.77 23.20 1.10
C TRP A 10 34.34 23.15 0.56
N LEU A 11 34.13 23.54 -0.70
CA LEU A 11 32.81 23.53 -1.32
C LEU A 11 32.18 22.13 -1.52
N PRO A 12 32.91 20.99 -1.62
CA PRO A 12 32.25 19.69 -1.79
C PRO A 12 31.80 19.05 -0.47
N LEU A 13 32.06 19.66 0.69
CA LEU A 13 31.58 19.17 2.00
C LEU A 13 30.16 19.64 2.35
N LEU A 14 29.63 20.63 1.63
CA LEU A 14 28.27 21.15 1.81
C LEU A 14 27.25 20.61 0.79
N SER A 15 27.66 19.75 -0.14
CA SER A 15 26.75 18.96 -0.98
C SER A 15 26.19 17.76 -0.20
N GLY A 16 25.67 18.04 0.99
CA GLY A 16 24.92 17.09 1.80
C GLY A 16 23.63 16.71 1.07
N PHE A 17 23.56 15.46 0.63
CA PHE A 17 22.33 14.67 0.54
C PHE A 17 21.12 15.40 -0.07
N ASN A 18 21.15 15.66 -1.38
CA ASN A 18 19.91 15.68 -2.14
C ASN A 18 19.39 14.23 -2.26
N LYS A 19 18.99 13.62 -1.13
CA LYS A 19 18.04 12.50 -1.21
C LYS A 19 16.75 13.14 -1.65
N SER A 20 16.55 13.19 -2.97
CA SER A 20 15.23 13.42 -3.55
C SER A 20 14.28 12.49 -2.80
N LEU A 21 13.36 13.06 -2.02
CA LEU A 21 12.21 12.33 -1.50
C LEU A 21 11.38 11.94 -2.72
N THR A 22 11.81 10.90 -3.41
CA THR A 22 10.96 10.23 -4.37
C THR A 22 9.81 9.69 -3.55
N SER A 23 8.65 10.35 -3.62
CA SER A 23 7.39 9.81 -3.15
C SER A 23 7.14 8.54 -3.94
N GLY A 24 7.70 7.42 -3.47
CA GLY A 24 7.41 6.11 -4.03
C GLY A 24 5.91 5.83 -3.95
N PRO A 25 5.41 4.84 -4.70
CA PRO A 25 3.99 4.55 -4.73
C PRO A 25 3.42 4.40 -3.33
N VAL A 26 2.38 5.17 -3.00
CA VAL A 26 1.75 5.10 -1.68
C VAL A 26 0.80 3.89 -1.70
N VAL A 27 1.32 2.77 -1.18
CA VAL A 27 0.63 1.49 -1.10
C VAL A 27 0.16 1.22 0.34
N PHE A 28 -1.14 1.15 0.53
CA PHE A 28 -1.76 0.71 1.78
C PHE A 28 -1.97 -0.79 1.76
N LYS A 29 -1.72 -1.48 2.88
CA LYS A 29 -1.90 -2.93 3.02
C LYS A 29 -2.73 -3.23 4.26
N THR A 30 -3.59 -4.24 4.17
CA THR A 30 -4.31 -4.77 5.33
C THR A 30 -4.26 -6.30 5.36
N THR A 31 -4.09 -6.84 6.56
CA THR A 31 -4.24 -8.26 6.89
C THR A 31 -5.52 -8.55 7.68
N LYS A 32 -6.29 -7.49 7.98
CA LYS A 32 -7.54 -7.54 8.73
C LYS A 32 -8.65 -6.90 7.89
N GLY A 33 -9.75 -7.60 7.72
CA GLY A 33 -10.90 -7.10 6.98
C GLY A 33 -12.06 -8.08 7.05
N SER A 34 -13.24 -7.63 6.66
CA SER A 34 -14.44 -8.47 6.61
C SER A 34 -15.08 -8.36 5.24
N VAL A 35 -15.57 -9.47 4.72
CA VAL A 35 -16.37 -9.53 3.50
C VAL A 35 -17.63 -10.35 3.76
N SER A 36 -18.77 -9.87 3.28
CA SER A 36 -20.06 -10.54 3.38
C SER A 36 -20.62 -10.74 1.98
N LEU A 37 -21.14 -11.93 1.72
CA LEU A 37 -21.86 -12.26 0.49
C LEU A 37 -23.29 -12.68 0.82
N VAL A 38 -24.21 -12.27 -0.04
CA VAL A 38 -25.61 -12.69 -0.01
C VAL A 38 -25.92 -13.24 -1.40
N SER A 39 -26.32 -14.50 -1.46
CA SER A 39 -26.82 -15.12 -2.68
C SER A 39 -28.27 -14.71 -2.88
N ASP A 40 -28.56 -14.13 -4.03
CA ASP A 40 -29.92 -13.83 -4.48
C ASP A 40 -30.42 -14.96 -5.40
N ALA A 41 -30.48 -16.17 -4.84
CA ALA A 41 -30.99 -17.34 -5.54
C ALA A 41 -32.46 -17.59 -5.16
N PRO A 42 -33.36 -17.86 -6.12
CA PRO A 42 -34.82 -17.90 -5.87
C PRO A 42 -35.28 -18.95 -4.86
N LEU A 43 -34.51 -20.03 -4.72
CA LEU A 43 -34.88 -21.20 -3.91
C LEU A 43 -34.12 -21.28 -2.58
N GLU A 44 -32.99 -20.57 -2.44
CA GLU A 44 -32.20 -20.59 -1.22
C GLU A 44 -31.34 -19.31 -1.10
N VAL A 45 -31.60 -18.53 -0.05
CA VAL A 45 -30.77 -17.37 0.29
C VAL A 45 -29.59 -17.85 1.14
N ILE A 46 -28.38 -17.70 0.60
CA ILE A 46 -27.13 -17.97 1.34
C ILE A 46 -26.57 -16.65 1.83
N LYS A 47 -26.40 -16.51 3.14
CA LYS A 47 -25.65 -15.40 3.75
C LYS A 47 -24.38 -15.96 4.36
N ALA A 48 -23.23 -15.43 3.96
CA ALA A 48 -21.96 -15.85 4.51
C ALA A 48 -21.02 -14.67 4.69
N ALA A 49 -20.13 -14.77 5.67
CA ALA A 49 -19.09 -13.77 5.91
C ALA A 49 -17.74 -14.43 6.21
N SER A 50 -16.67 -13.72 5.91
CA SER A 50 -15.30 -14.07 6.28
C SER A 50 -14.57 -12.86 6.87
N LYS A 51 -13.73 -13.11 7.88
CA LYS A 51 -12.82 -12.13 8.48
C LYS A 51 -11.36 -12.32 8.04
N GLU A 52 -11.13 -13.20 7.07
CA GLU A 52 -9.80 -13.55 6.56
C GLU A 52 -9.44 -12.80 5.26
N LEU A 53 -10.00 -11.59 5.10
CA LEU A 53 -9.72 -10.74 3.95
C LEU A 53 -8.36 -10.06 4.11
N ARG A 54 -7.55 -10.13 3.05
CA ARG A 54 -6.30 -9.38 2.89
C ARG A 54 -6.44 -8.46 1.70
N GLY A 55 -5.79 -7.29 1.76
CA GLY A 55 -5.95 -6.28 0.73
C GLY A 55 -4.74 -5.37 0.56
N VAL A 56 -4.62 -4.83 -0.64
CA VAL A 56 -3.67 -3.76 -0.98
C VAL A 56 -4.39 -2.69 -1.82
N ILE A 57 -4.03 -1.43 -1.61
CA ILE A 57 -4.51 -0.27 -2.39
C ILE A 57 -3.28 0.53 -2.80
N ASP A 58 -3.10 0.73 -4.10
CA ASP A 58 -2.09 1.63 -4.66
C ASP A 58 -2.76 2.92 -5.11
N THR A 59 -2.54 4.00 -4.35
CA THR A 59 -3.14 5.30 -4.64
C THR A 59 -2.50 6.02 -5.82
N SER A 60 -1.32 5.59 -6.26
CA SER A 60 -0.61 6.18 -7.41
C SER A 60 -1.21 5.68 -8.72
N ASN A 61 -1.61 4.41 -8.75
CA ASN A 61 -2.19 3.75 -9.91
C ASN A 61 -3.73 3.66 -9.87
N HIS A 62 -4.36 4.12 -8.78
CA HIS A 62 -5.80 3.96 -8.51
C HIS A 62 -6.25 2.50 -8.60
N THR A 63 -5.40 1.56 -8.20
CA THR A 63 -5.69 0.13 -8.24
C THR A 63 -5.81 -0.45 -6.84
N PHE A 64 -6.59 -1.51 -6.74
CA PHE A 64 -6.74 -2.28 -5.51
C PHE A 64 -6.79 -3.76 -5.83
N ALA A 65 -6.36 -4.58 -4.88
CA ALA A 65 -6.51 -6.03 -4.94
C ALA A 65 -6.86 -6.57 -3.56
N PHE A 66 -7.91 -7.39 -3.51
CA PHE A 66 -8.34 -8.08 -2.31
C PHE A 66 -8.37 -9.58 -2.56
N THR A 67 -8.01 -10.34 -1.54
CA THR A 67 -8.06 -11.79 -1.57
C THR A 67 -8.69 -12.32 -0.28
N VAL A 68 -9.45 -13.40 -0.42
CA VAL A 68 -10.10 -14.12 0.67
C VAL A 68 -10.13 -15.60 0.30
N ALA A 69 -9.82 -16.47 1.26
CA ALA A 69 -9.91 -17.90 1.04
C ALA A 69 -11.39 -18.32 1.01
N ILE A 70 -11.84 -19.02 -0.03
CA ILE A 70 -13.24 -19.47 -0.15
C ILE A 70 -13.64 -20.36 1.04
N VAL A 71 -12.73 -21.19 1.53
CA VAL A 71 -12.93 -22.06 2.70
C VAL A 71 -13.14 -21.30 4.02
N SER A 72 -12.81 -20.00 4.08
CA SER A 72 -12.94 -19.18 5.28
C SER A 72 -14.36 -18.63 5.53
N PHE A 73 -15.25 -18.76 4.54
CA PHE A 73 -16.62 -18.26 4.65
C PHE A 73 -17.42 -19.09 5.63
N LYS A 74 -18.11 -18.40 6.54
CA LYS A 74 -19.04 -18.98 7.52
C LYS A 74 -20.43 -18.41 7.29
N ARG A 75 -21.46 -19.25 7.40
CA ARG A 75 -22.86 -18.81 7.31
C ARG A 75 -23.17 -17.84 8.46
N ILE A 76 -23.90 -16.76 8.16
CA ILE A 76 -24.36 -15.75 9.13
C ILE A 76 -25.88 -15.63 9.14
#